data_AF-A0A3R5UYS3-F1
#
_entry.id   AF-A0A3R5UYS3-F1
#
_cell.length_a   1.000
_cell.length_b   1.000
_cell.length_c   1.000
_cell.angle_alpha   90.00
_cell.angle_beta   90.00
_cell.angle_gamma   90.00
#
_symmetry.space_group_name_H-M   'P 1'
#
loop_
_entity.id
_entity.type
_entity.pdbx_description
1 polymer ?
#
loop_
_entity_poly.entity_id
_entity_poly.type
_entity_poly.pdbx_seq_one_letter_code
_entity_poly.pdbx_strand_id
1 'polypeptide(L)' 'MIKYFKEYFSYTNDNVLQVIILLCSIAFFIALVYSVLKKPKNYYKEDAEMPLDEDSEIQN' A
#
# COMPACT_ATOMS: atom_id res chain seq x y z
N MET A 1 2.07 -2.49 -21.73
CA MET A 1 2.33 -1.82 -20.43
C MET A 1 3.73 -1.22 -20.36
N ILE A 2 4.81 -2.00 -20.52
CA ILE A 2 6.20 -1.50 -20.49
C ILE A 2 6.47 -0.38 -21.53
N LYS A 3 5.81 -0.44 -22.69
CA LYS A 3 5.89 0.60 -23.73
C LYS A 3 5.48 2.00 -23.23
N TYR A 4 4.40 2.07 -22.44
CA TYR A 4 3.89 3.33 -21.87
C TYR A 4 4.78 3.84 -20.72
N PHE A 5 5.36 2.92 -19.95
CA PHE A 5 6.36 3.28 -18.93
C PHE A 5 7.56 3.96 -19.59
N LYS A 6 8.12 3.36 -20.63
CA LYS A 6 9.33 3.87 -21.28
C LYS A 6 9.15 5.26 -21.90
N GLU A 7 7.94 5.57 -22.36
CA GLU A 7 7.59 6.87 -22.95
C GLU A 7 7.38 7.96 -21.89
N TYR A 8 6.87 7.61 -20.71
CA TYR A 8 6.73 8.52 -19.57
C TYR A 8 8.06 8.88 -18.90
N PHE A 9 9.03 7.96 -18.98
CA PHE A 9 10.40 8.11 -18.47
C PHE A 9 11.42 8.36 -19.60
N SER A 10 11.06 9.16 -20.62
CA SER A 10 11.97 9.56 -21.72
C SER A 10 12.16 11.09 -21.82
N TYR A 11 11.87 11.85 -20.77
CA TYR A 11 12.11 13.29 -20.67
C TYR A 11 13.52 13.62 -20.17
N THR A 12 14.05 14.77 -20.58
CA THR A 12 15.45 15.20 -20.38
C THR A 12 15.95 15.29 -18.91
N ASN A 13 15.14 14.94 -17.91
CA ASN A 13 15.45 14.85 -16.48
C ASN A 13 14.99 13.52 -15.80
N ASP A 14 14.71 12.46 -16.56
CA ASP A 14 14.11 11.21 -16.06
C ASP A 14 14.82 10.62 -14.85
N ASN A 15 16.15 10.66 -14.83
CA ASN A 15 16.94 10.08 -13.75
C ASN A 15 16.66 10.76 -12.40
N VAL A 16 16.48 12.09 -12.39
CA VAL A 16 16.19 12.83 -11.16
C VAL A 16 14.77 12.58 -10.70
N LEU A 17 13.81 12.63 -11.62
CA LEU A 17 12.41 12.38 -11.31
C LEU A 17 12.19 10.94 -10.81
N GLN A 18 12.85 9.96 -11.44
CA GLN A 18 12.81 8.56 -11.03
C GLN A 18 13.37 8.36 -9.62
N VAL A 19 14.48 9.03 -9.27
CA VAL A 19 15.05 8.98 -7.91
C VAL A 19 14.10 9.62 -6.90
N ILE A 20 13.48 10.76 -7.22
CA ILE A 20 12.50 11.42 -6.35
C ILE A 20 11.28 10.50 -6.11
N ILE A 21 10.74 9.90 -7.16
CA ILE A 21 9.61 8.97 -7.06
C ILE A 21 9.99 7.79 -6.16
N LEU A 22 11.18 7.22 -6.35
CA LEU A 22 11.66 6.11 -5.51
C LEU A 22 11.74 6.51 -4.03
N LEU A 23 12.30 7.69 -3.73
CA LEU A 23 12.38 8.20 -2.36
C LEU A 23 10.99 8.45 -1.77
N CYS A 24 10.05 9.01 -2.54
CA CYS A 24 8.67 9.20 -2.11
C CYS A 24 7.97 7.87 -1.83
N SER A 25 8.17 6.85 -2.66
CA SER A 25 7.61 5.51 -2.44
C SER A 25 8.15 4.87 -1.17
N ILE A 26 9.45 4.98 -0.91
CA ILE A 26 10.07 4.47 0.32
C ILE A 26 9.51 5.22 1.55
N ALA A 27 9.45 6.55 1.48
CA ALA A 27 8.92 7.37 2.57
C ALA A 27 7.44 7.05 2.87
N PHE A 28 6.62 6.86 1.82
CA PHE A 28 5.24 6.42 1.95
C PHE A 28 5.14 5.06 2.65
N PHE A 29 6.00 4.11 2.29
CA PHE A 29 6.01 2.78 2.91
C PHE A 29 6.39 2.84 4.39
N ILE A 30 7.41 3.63 4.74
CA ILE A 30 7.80 3.87 6.13
C ILE A 30 6.64 4.51 6.91
N ALA A 31 5.97 5.50 6.32
CA ALA A 31 4.83 6.16 6.94
C ALA A 31 3.66 5.20 7.18
N LEU A 32 3.40 4.28 6.24
CA LEU A 32 2.39 3.23 6.38
C LEU A 32 2.72 2.29 7.54
N VAL A 33 3.94 1.75 7.57
CA VAL A 33 4.39 0.85 8.63
C VAL A 33 4.33 1.55 9.98
N TYR A 34 4.81 2.79 10.06
CA TYR A 34 4.72 3.59 11.29
C TYR A 34 3.27 3.84 11.72
N SER A 35 2.36 4.11 10.78
CA SER A 35 0.94 4.30 11.06
C SER A 35 0.31 3.06 11.69
N VAL A 36 0.66 1.86 11.19
CA VAL A 36 0.20 0.58 11.74
C VAL A 36 0.81 0.32 13.12
N LEU A 37 2.12 0.52 13.28
CA LEU A 37 2.82 0.29 14.56
C LEU A 37 2.42 1.28 15.66
N LYS A 38 2.02 2.50 15.29
CA LYS A 38 1.55 3.51 16.25
C LYS A 38 0.17 3.18 16.82
N LYS A 39 -0.57 2.22 16.26
CA LYS A 39 -1.84 1.78 16.81
C LYS A 39 -1.64 1.23 18.24
N PRO A 40 -2.56 1.51 19.17
CA PRO A 40 -2.45 1.06 20.54
C PRO A 40 -2.46 -0.48 20.62
N LYS A 41 -1.87 -1.04 21.67
CA LYS A 41 -1.96 -2.49 21.95
C LYS A 41 -3.44 -2.91 21.94
N ASN A 42 -3.74 -4.01 21.24
CA ASN A 42 -5.08 -4.56 21.00
C ASN A 42 -5.97 -3.82 20.00
N TYR A 43 -5.47 -2.81 19.27
CA TYR A 43 -6.29 -2.09 18.28
C TYR A 43 -6.92 -3.02 17.21
N TYR A 44 -6.21 -4.07 16.81
CA TYR A 44 -6.68 -5.04 15.82
C TYR A 44 -7.28 -6.31 16.45
N LYS A 45 -7.45 -6.35 17.77
CA LYS A 45 -7.84 -7.57 18.48
C LYS A 45 -9.30 -7.94 18.20
N GLU A 46 -10.18 -6.95 18.20
CA GLU A 46 -11.61 -7.15 17.92
C GLU A 46 -11.84 -7.65 16.48
N ASP A 47 -11.21 -7.02 15.50
CA ASP A 47 -11.29 -7.44 14.09
C ASP A 47 -10.65 -8.82 13.85
N ALA A 48 -9.55 -9.14 14.54
CA ALA A 48 -8.87 -10.44 14.42
C ALA A 48 -9.62 -11.59 15.11
N GLU A 49 -10.41 -11.27 16.14
CA GLU A 49 -11.25 -12.22 16.87
C GLU A 49 -12.69 -12.25 16.36
N MET A 50 -12.99 -11.48 15.31
CA MET A 50 -14.31 -11.46 14.69
C MET A 50 -14.62 -12.88 14.18
N PRO A 51 -15.80 -13.43 14.49
CA PRO A 51 -16.20 -14.70 13.91
C PRO A 51 -16.10 -14.59 12.39
N LEU A 52 -15.60 -15.64 11.73
CA LEU A 52 -15.65 -15.72 10.28
C LEU A 52 -17.10 -15.44 9.87
N ASP A 53 -17.30 -14.50 8.95
CA ASP A 53 -18.61 -14.29 8.34
C ASP A 53 -19.07 -15.67 7.85
N GLU A 54 -20.04 -16.27 8.54
CA GLU A 54 -20.67 -17.49 8.05
C GLU A 54 -21.24 -17.13 6.69
N ASP A 55 -20.95 -17.90 5.65
CA ASP A 55 -21.52 -17.77 4.30
C ASP A 55 -23.05 -17.83 4.40
N SER A 56 -23.69 -16.74 4.80
CA SER A 56 -25.12 -16.65 5.05
C SER A 56 -25.85 -16.38 3.73
N GLU A 57 -25.48 -17.08 2.66
CA GLU A 57 -26.19 -17.12 1.38
C GLU A 57 -26.02 -18.50 0.70
N ILE A 58 -26.36 -19.58 1.41
CA ILE A 58 -26.97 -20.74 0.77
C ILE A 58 -28.36 -20.90 1.40
N GLN A 59 -29.25 -19.95 1.10
CA GLN A 59 -30.70 -20.16 1.26
C GLN A 59 -31.27 -20.69 -0.05
N ASN A 60 -31.50 -22.00 -0.06
CA ASN A 60 -32.42 -22.77 -0.92
C ASN A 60 -32.19 -22.80 -2.44
#